data_AF-A0A7Z9G037-F1
#
_entry.id   AF-A0A7Z9G037-F1
#
_cell.length_a   1.000
_cell.length_b   1.000
_cell.length_c   1.000
_cell.angle_alpha   90.00
_cell.angle_beta   90.00
_cell.angle_gamma   90.00
#
_symmetry.space_group_name_H-M   'P 1'
#
loop_
_entity.id
_entity.type
_entity.pdbx_description
1 polymer ?
#
loop_
_entity_poly.entity_id
_entity_poly.type
_entity_poly.pdbx_seq_one_letter_code
_entity_poly.pdbx_strand_id
1 'polypeptide(L)'
;MRPILSERQLQEVMIQFWTDHFNIDQSKGDCRWLKVWDDRKVIRKHALGKFPELLRTSALSPAMLWYLDGRKNVKENQEDRPNENYTRELFELHTLGVHGGYTQDDVEQVARRLTGWRVQGRKSGNFYASNIGKVGFRKDLHDDGEKKILGRVVPAGLGKGDLDR
;
A
#
# COMPACT_ATOMS: atom_id res chain seq x y z
N MET A 1 17.63 20.28 -1.40
CA MET A 1 18.28 21.10 -2.45
C MET A 1 17.65 20.99 -3.85
N ARG A 2 16.85 19.96 -4.20
CA ARG A 2 16.19 19.87 -5.52
C ARG A 2 15.02 20.85 -5.81
N PRO A 3 14.19 21.29 -4.84
CA PRO A 3 13.00 22.10 -5.16
C PRO A 3 13.30 23.51 -5.68
N ILE A 4 14.32 24.18 -5.11
CA ILE A 4 14.58 25.62 -5.33
C ILE A 4 15.05 25.94 -6.76
N LEU A 5 15.60 24.95 -7.48
CA LEU A 5 16.19 25.15 -8.81
C LEU A 5 15.41 24.45 -9.94
N SER A 6 14.30 23.78 -9.63
CA SER A 6 13.51 23.05 -10.65
C SER A 6 12.66 24.02 -11.47
N GLU A 7 12.68 23.91 -12.79
CA GLU A 7 11.73 24.64 -13.65
C GLU A 7 10.29 24.13 -13.50
N ARG A 8 10.10 22.97 -12.86
CA ARG A 8 8.80 22.31 -12.65
C ARG A 8 8.31 22.48 -11.21
N GLN A 9 8.20 23.73 -10.75
CA GLN A 9 7.88 24.08 -9.36
C GLN A 9 6.58 23.42 -8.86
N LEU A 10 5.49 23.48 -9.64
CA LEU A 10 4.23 22.82 -9.27
C LEU A 10 4.41 21.32 -9.03
N GLN A 11 5.22 20.65 -9.86
CA GLN A 11 5.45 19.22 -9.70
C GLN A 11 6.22 18.93 -8.41
N GLU A 12 7.23 19.72 -8.06
CA GLU A 12 7.97 19.53 -6.79
C GLU A 12 7.09 19.78 -5.56
N VAL A 13 6.20 20.78 -5.60
CA VAL A 13 5.21 21.03 -4.53
C VAL A 13 4.27 19.85 -4.39
N MET A 14 3.73 19.33 -5.50
CA MET A 14 2.84 18.16 -5.45
C MET A 14 3.57 16.91 -4.99
N ILE A 15 4.85 16.73 -5.35
CA ILE A 15 5.67 15.62 -4.83
C ILE A 15 5.79 15.71 -3.31
N GLN A 16 6.08 16.89 -2.78
CA GLN A 16 6.17 17.10 -1.33
C GLN A 16 4.82 16.80 -0.67
N PHE A 17 3.73 17.37 -1.20
CA PHE A 17 2.38 17.14 -0.72
C PHE A 17 2.03 15.64 -0.65
N TRP A 18 2.24 14.89 -1.74
CA TRP A 18 1.93 13.46 -1.77
C TRP A 18 2.88 12.61 -0.94
N THR A 19 4.14 13.03 -0.80
CA THR A 19 5.11 12.38 0.10
C THR A 19 4.66 12.47 1.55
N ASP A 20 4.10 13.62 1.94
CA ASP A 20 3.59 13.87 3.28
C ASP A 20 2.21 13.20 3.47
N HIS A 21 1.35 13.18 2.44
CA HIS A 21 0.03 12.53 2.47
C HIS A 21 0.13 11.00 2.59
N PHE A 22 1.05 10.37 1.84
CA PHE A 22 1.36 8.93 1.91
C PHE A 22 2.64 8.68 2.72
N ASN A 23 2.71 9.28 3.90
CA ASN A 23 3.90 9.23 4.73
C ASN A 23 4.34 7.79 5.05
N ILE A 24 5.65 7.57 4.98
CA ILE A 24 6.29 6.29 5.30
C ILE A 24 7.49 6.60 6.21
N ASP A 25 7.46 6.07 7.43
CA ASP A 25 8.59 6.20 8.35
C ASP A 25 9.78 5.36 7.86
N GLN A 26 10.86 6.06 7.50
CA GLN A 26 12.11 5.45 7.03
C GLN A 26 12.82 4.64 8.12
N SER A 27 12.53 4.89 9.41
CA SER A 27 13.12 4.17 10.53
C SER A 27 12.66 2.71 10.63
N LYS A 28 11.51 2.38 10.04
CA LYS A 28 10.90 1.04 10.14
C LYS A 28 11.57 0.01 9.22
N GLY A 29 12.59 -0.67 9.73
CA GLY A 29 13.23 -1.80 9.04
C GLY A 29 13.86 -1.41 7.69
N ASP A 30 13.48 -2.11 6.61
CA ASP A 30 14.03 -1.86 5.27
C ASP A 30 13.45 -0.59 4.59
N CYS A 31 12.51 0.14 5.23
CA CYS A 31 11.87 1.34 4.66
C CYS A 31 12.87 2.43 4.27
N ARG A 32 14.00 2.56 4.99
CA ARG A 32 15.08 3.51 4.64
C ARG A 32 15.53 3.41 3.18
N TRP A 33 15.55 2.19 2.64
CA TRP A 33 15.97 1.94 1.25
C TRP A 33 14.79 1.99 0.29
N LEU A 34 13.64 1.44 0.70
CA LEU A 34 12.45 1.36 -0.14
C LEU A 34 11.79 2.73 -0.37
N LYS A 35 11.89 3.66 0.58
CA LYS A 35 11.31 5.00 0.47
C LYS A 35 11.91 5.81 -0.69
N VAL A 36 13.21 5.68 -0.93
CA VAL A 36 13.88 6.37 -2.04
C VAL A 36 13.35 5.86 -3.40
N TRP A 37 13.05 4.57 -3.48
CA TRP A 37 12.44 3.99 -4.67
C TRP A 37 10.98 4.44 -4.83
N ASP A 38 10.22 4.44 -3.74
CA ASP A 38 8.83 4.90 -3.67
C ASP A 38 8.69 6.34 -4.18
N ASP A 39 9.49 7.28 -3.66
CA ASP A 39 9.47 8.69 -4.07
C ASP A 39 9.68 8.88 -5.57
N ARG A 40 10.51 8.04 -6.18
CA ARG A 40 10.85 8.13 -7.60
C ARG A 40 9.84 7.44 -8.50
N LYS A 41 9.33 6.28 -8.10
CA LYS A 41 8.55 5.38 -8.96
C LYS A 41 7.05 5.44 -8.70
N VAL A 42 6.65 5.88 -7.50
CA VAL A 42 5.26 6.07 -7.09
C VAL A 42 4.96 7.56 -7.09
N ILE A 43 5.48 8.31 -6.10
CA ILE A 43 5.08 9.71 -5.88
C ILE A 43 5.41 10.59 -7.09
N ARG A 44 6.69 10.70 -7.49
CA ARG A 44 7.10 11.58 -8.60
C ARG A 44 6.45 11.22 -9.93
N LYS A 45 6.17 9.94 -10.17
CA LYS A 45 5.52 9.46 -11.40
C LYS A 45 4.05 9.87 -11.47
N HIS A 46 3.35 9.85 -10.34
CA HIS A 46 1.91 10.09 -10.26
C HIS A 46 1.54 11.45 -9.65
N ALA A 47 2.51 12.33 -9.36
CA ALA A 47 2.31 13.58 -8.64
C ALA A 47 1.25 14.52 -9.24
N LEU A 48 1.09 14.52 -10.57
CA LEU A 48 0.06 15.29 -11.30
C LEU A 48 -0.98 14.39 -11.98
N GLY A 49 -1.04 13.11 -11.59
CA GLY A 49 -1.90 12.09 -12.18
C GLY A 49 -3.25 11.94 -11.47
N LYS A 50 -3.94 10.82 -11.73
CA LYS A 50 -5.21 10.50 -11.09
C LYS A 50 -4.98 9.91 -9.70
N PHE A 51 -5.73 10.40 -8.71
CA PHE A 51 -5.63 9.92 -7.33
C PHE A 51 -5.81 8.39 -7.18
N PRO A 52 -6.81 7.73 -7.81
CA PRO A 52 -6.96 6.28 -7.66
C PRO A 52 -5.75 5.47 -8.15
N GLU A 53 -5.05 5.95 -9.20
CA GLU A 53 -3.84 5.32 -9.70
C GLU A 53 -2.68 5.49 -8.72
N LEU A 54 -2.54 6.70 -8.15
CA LEU A 54 -1.55 6.97 -7.09
C LEU A 54 -1.81 6.12 -5.86
N LEU A 55 -3.06 6.09 -5.39
CA LEU A 55 -3.49 5.31 -4.23
C LEU A 55 -3.17 3.82 -4.39
N ARG A 56 -3.56 3.24 -5.53
CA ARG A 56 -3.28 1.83 -5.84
C ARG A 56 -1.78 1.56 -5.91
N THR A 57 -1.02 2.44 -6.57
CA THR A 57 0.42 2.25 -6.75
C THR A 57 1.18 2.39 -5.43
N SER A 58 0.73 3.30 -4.55
CA SER A 58 1.23 3.45 -3.18
C SER A 58 0.89 2.23 -2.34
N ALA A 59 -0.36 1.74 -2.38
CA ALA A 59 -0.79 0.57 -1.62
C ALA A 59 -0.02 -0.71 -1.92
N LEU A 60 0.44 -0.87 -3.15
CA LEU A 60 1.26 -2.00 -3.59
C LEU A 60 2.74 -1.66 -3.64
N SER A 61 3.15 -0.49 -3.14
CA SER A 61 4.56 -0.14 -3.12
C SER A 61 5.28 -1.01 -2.08
N PRO A 62 6.53 -1.40 -2.36
CA PRO A 62 7.30 -2.20 -1.42
C PRO A 62 7.46 -1.50 -0.06
N ALA A 63 7.58 -0.17 -0.08
CA ALA A 63 7.76 0.65 1.11
C ALA A 63 6.49 0.67 1.97
N MET A 64 5.32 0.89 1.37
CA MET A 64 4.04 0.94 2.08
C MET A 64 3.66 -0.44 2.67
N LEU A 65 3.79 -1.50 1.87
CA LEU A 65 3.56 -2.88 2.32
C LEU A 65 4.49 -3.31 3.46
N TRP A 66 5.69 -2.71 3.55
CA TRP A 66 6.60 -2.94 4.67
C TRP A 66 6.22 -2.09 5.88
N TYR A 67 5.95 -0.81 5.66
CA TYR A 67 5.66 0.17 6.71
C TYR A 67 4.40 -0.20 7.50
N LEU A 68 3.32 -0.60 6.83
CA LEU A 68 2.04 -0.90 7.49
C LEU A 68 1.79 -2.39 7.65
N ASP A 69 2.86 -3.18 7.57
CA ASP A 69 2.86 -4.63 7.72
C ASP A 69 1.91 -5.35 6.72
N GLY A 70 1.52 -4.71 5.62
CA GLY A 70 0.73 -5.31 4.54
C GLY A 70 1.36 -6.58 3.95
N ARG A 71 2.69 -6.69 3.93
CA ARG A 71 3.40 -7.92 3.52
C ARG A 71 3.08 -9.15 4.41
N LYS A 72 2.59 -8.95 5.63
CA LYS A 72 2.18 -10.02 6.56
C LYS A 72 0.69 -10.31 6.48
N ASN A 73 -0.08 -9.49 5.75
CA ASN A 73 -1.51 -9.66 5.64
C ASN A 73 -1.85 -11.00 4.94
N VAL A 74 -2.64 -11.84 5.62
CA VAL A 74 -3.05 -13.18 5.18
C VAL A 74 -4.54 -13.33 5.36
N LYS A 75 -5.14 -14.21 4.55
CA LYS A 75 -6.49 -14.71 4.80
C LYS A 75 -6.57 -15.32 6.20
N GLU A 76 -7.77 -15.29 6.76
CA GLU A 76 -8.05 -15.87 8.06
C GLU A 76 -7.73 -17.38 8.08
N ASN A 77 -7.11 -17.82 9.17
CA ASN A 77 -6.84 -19.20 9.50
C ASN A 77 -6.84 -19.36 11.04
N GLN A 78 -6.43 -20.52 11.56
CA GLN A 78 -6.45 -20.79 13.01
C GLN A 78 -5.48 -19.89 13.81
N GLU A 79 -4.40 -19.40 13.19
CA GLU A 79 -3.32 -18.66 13.84
C GLU A 79 -3.30 -17.18 13.44
N ASP A 80 -3.81 -16.84 12.26
CA ASP A 80 -3.79 -15.49 11.72
C ASP A 80 -5.18 -14.98 11.29
N ARG A 81 -5.31 -13.65 11.31
CA ARG A 81 -6.46 -12.91 10.76
C ARG A 81 -5.98 -11.81 9.82
N PRO A 82 -6.83 -11.33 8.90
CA PRO A 82 -6.52 -10.18 8.05
C PRO A 82 -6.06 -8.98 8.87
N ASN A 83 -4.98 -8.33 8.44
CA ASN A 83 -4.39 -7.19 9.13
C ASN A 83 -5.14 -5.90 8.74
N GLU A 84 -5.95 -5.42 9.67
CA GLU A 84 -6.73 -4.19 9.51
C GLU A 84 -5.91 -2.89 9.58
N ASN A 85 -4.66 -2.92 10.09
CA ASN A 85 -3.92 -1.68 10.37
C ASN A 85 -3.78 -0.81 9.12
N TYR A 86 -3.38 -1.42 7.99
CA TYR A 86 -3.25 -0.65 6.76
C TYR A 86 -4.61 -0.14 6.27
N THR A 87 -5.67 -0.93 6.40
CA THR A 87 -7.01 -0.52 5.99
C THR A 87 -7.52 0.67 6.81
N ARG A 88 -7.28 0.68 8.12
CA ARG A 88 -7.65 1.81 8.98
C ARG A 88 -6.96 3.08 8.52
N GLU A 89 -5.65 3.04 8.33
CA GLU A 89 -4.89 4.20 7.82
C GLU A 89 -5.36 4.62 6.42
N LEU A 90 -5.66 3.65 5.55
CA LEU A 90 -6.21 3.91 4.22
C LEU A 90 -7.50 4.74 4.28
N PHE A 91 -8.43 4.37 5.16
CA PHE A 91 -9.67 5.12 5.32
C PHE A 91 -9.48 6.42 6.11
N GLU A 92 -8.83 6.35 7.26
CA GLU A 92 -8.73 7.45 8.22
C GLU A 92 -7.80 8.57 7.75
N LEU A 93 -6.65 8.21 7.18
CA LEU A 93 -5.58 9.18 6.87
C LEU A 93 -5.49 9.48 5.38
N HIS A 94 -5.79 8.51 4.52
CA HIS A 94 -5.49 8.64 3.09
C HIS A 94 -6.70 8.94 2.21
N THR A 95 -7.93 8.64 2.63
CA THR A 95 -9.11 8.75 1.75
C THR A 95 -10.32 9.45 2.36
N LEU A 96 -10.97 8.86 3.37
CA LEU A 96 -12.30 9.28 3.81
C LEU A 96 -12.28 10.12 5.10
N GLY A 97 -11.23 10.01 5.91
CA GLY A 97 -11.19 10.62 7.24
C GLY A 97 -11.86 9.74 8.31
N VAL A 98 -11.57 10.02 9.59
CA VAL A 98 -12.09 9.26 10.76
C VAL A 98 -13.62 9.19 10.80
N HIS A 99 -14.31 10.20 10.28
CA HIS A 99 -15.78 10.26 10.20
C HIS A 99 -16.29 10.08 8.77
N GLY A 100 -15.53 9.36 7.94
CA GLY A 100 -15.76 9.17 6.52
C GLY A 100 -16.94 8.26 6.13
N GLY A 101 -17.75 7.83 7.10
CA GLY A 101 -18.96 7.03 6.85
C GLY A 101 -18.73 5.54 6.54
N TYR A 102 -17.51 5.03 6.75
CA TYR A 102 -17.23 3.59 6.68
C TYR A 102 -17.47 2.92 8.04
N THR A 103 -17.71 1.62 8.01
CA THR A 103 -17.98 0.79 9.18
C THR A 103 -16.80 -0.11 9.53
N GLN A 104 -16.84 -0.75 10.70
CA GLN A 104 -15.86 -1.78 11.04
C GLN A 104 -15.85 -2.94 10.04
N ASP A 105 -17.02 -3.33 9.51
CA ASP A 105 -17.11 -4.35 8.47
C ASP A 105 -16.35 -3.90 7.22
N ASP A 106 -16.49 -2.64 6.78
CA ASP A 106 -15.71 -2.15 5.63
C ASP A 106 -14.19 -2.25 5.84
N VAL A 107 -13.71 -2.04 7.08
CA VAL A 107 -12.30 -2.21 7.43
C VAL A 107 -11.86 -3.66 7.27
N GLU A 108 -12.64 -4.59 7.79
CA GLU A 108 -12.36 -6.02 7.68
C GLU A 108 -12.39 -6.48 6.21
N GLN A 109 -13.39 -6.04 5.45
CA GLN A 109 -13.59 -6.44 4.06
C GLN A 109 -12.47 -5.91 3.14
N VAL A 110 -11.98 -4.69 3.37
CA VAL A 110 -10.80 -4.19 2.65
C VAL A 110 -9.51 -4.85 3.14
N ALA A 111 -9.40 -5.19 4.43
CA ALA A 111 -8.26 -5.96 4.94
C ALA A 111 -8.16 -7.32 4.23
N ARG A 112 -9.29 -8.04 4.08
CA ARG A 112 -9.42 -9.28 3.30
C ARG A 112 -8.95 -9.07 1.85
N ARG A 113 -9.38 -7.97 1.21
CA ARG A 113 -9.01 -7.58 -0.16
C ARG A 113 -7.50 -7.36 -0.35
N LEU A 114 -6.78 -6.97 0.71
CA LEU A 114 -5.35 -6.70 0.70
C LEU A 114 -4.48 -7.90 1.12
N THR A 115 -5.08 -9.06 1.41
CA THR A 115 -4.34 -10.27 1.79
C THR A 115 -3.49 -10.83 0.64
N GLY A 116 -2.44 -11.58 0.96
CA GLY A 116 -1.64 -12.31 -0.04
C GLY A 116 -0.56 -11.52 -0.76
N TRP A 117 -0.48 -10.19 -0.57
CA TRP A 117 0.65 -9.39 -1.07
C TRP A 117 1.90 -9.60 -0.22
N ARG A 118 3.06 -9.76 -0.87
CA ARG A 118 4.36 -10.02 -0.23
C ARG A 118 5.40 -9.07 -0.76
N VAL A 119 6.32 -8.68 0.12
CA VAL A 119 7.54 -7.94 -0.23
C VAL A 119 8.72 -8.79 0.15
N GLN A 120 9.62 -9.01 -0.80
CA GLN A 120 10.89 -9.67 -0.50
C GLN A 120 11.79 -8.72 0.29
N GLY A 121 12.07 -9.08 1.55
CA GLY A 121 13.03 -8.39 2.39
C GLY A 121 14.47 -8.85 2.16
N ARG A 122 15.41 -8.25 2.89
CA ARG A 122 16.79 -8.75 2.96
C ARG A 122 16.81 -10.18 3.53
N LYS A 123 17.44 -11.11 2.82
CA LYS A 123 17.90 -12.35 3.46
C LYS A 123 19.16 -12.03 4.26
N SER A 124 19.22 -12.52 5.50
CA SER A 124 20.41 -12.36 6.36
C SER A 124 21.67 -12.78 5.59
N GLY A 125 22.69 -11.92 5.57
CA GLY A 125 24.00 -12.23 5.00
C GLY A 125 24.27 -11.80 3.55
N ASN A 126 23.29 -11.35 2.76
CA ASN A 126 23.54 -10.94 1.37
C ASN A 126 23.15 -9.47 1.10
N PHE A 127 24.14 -8.58 1.23
CA PHE A 127 24.00 -7.13 0.97
C PHE A 127 23.65 -6.80 -0.49
N TYR A 128 23.94 -7.70 -1.43
CA TYR A 128 23.69 -7.54 -2.87
C TYR A 128 22.44 -8.28 -3.35
N ALA A 129 21.57 -8.74 -2.44
CA ALA A 129 20.34 -9.42 -2.83
C ALA A 129 19.49 -8.51 -3.73
N SER A 130 19.53 -8.74 -5.04
CA SER A 130 18.91 -7.96 -6.11
C SER A 130 17.37 -8.00 -6.11
N ASN A 131 16.77 -8.67 -5.14
CA ASN A 131 15.34 -8.89 -5.03
C ASN A 131 14.68 -8.10 -3.88
N ILE A 132 15.43 -7.33 -3.09
CA ILE A 132 14.84 -6.50 -2.02
C ILE A 132 13.81 -5.55 -2.64
N GLY A 133 12.61 -5.53 -2.06
CA GLY A 133 11.52 -4.71 -2.54
C GLY A 133 10.75 -5.29 -3.74
N LYS A 134 11.03 -6.53 -4.19
CA LYS A 134 10.14 -7.18 -5.16
C LYS A 134 8.80 -7.51 -4.51
N VAL A 135 7.73 -6.99 -5.10
CA VAL A 135 6.35 -7.24 -4.68
C VAL A 135 5.80 -8.43 -5.47
N GLY A 136 5.16 -9.36 -4.78
CA GLY A 136 4.53 -10.54 -5.39
C GLY A 136 3.21 -10.87 -4.72
N PHE A 137 2.29 -11.46 -5.48
CA PHE A 137 0.99 -11.91 -4.99
C PHE A 137 1.00 -13.42 -4.77
N ARG A 138 0.50 -13.86 -3.61
CA ARG A 138 0.40 -15.26 -3.19
C ARG A 138 -1.07 -15.65 -3.05
N LYS A 139 -1.59 -16.35 -4.06
CA LYS A 139 -3.01 -16.77 -4.10
C LYS A 139 -3.40 -17.66 -2.92
N ASP A 140 -2.48 -18.50 -2.46
CA ASP A 140 -2.69 -19.40 -1.31
C ASP A 140 -2.94 -18.64 0.01
N LEU A 141 -2.42 -17.42 0.12
CA LEU A 141 -2.50 -16.56 1.31
C LEU A 141 -3.56 -15.47 1.17
N HIS A 142 -4.26 -15.42 0.04
CA HIS A 142 -5.29 -14.43 -0.25
C HIS A 142 -6.68 -14.97 0.07
N ASP A 143 -7.53 -14.12 0.62
CA ASP A 143 -8.94 -14.36 0.78
C ASP A 143 -9.65 -14.03 -0.53
N ASP A 144 -9.99 -15.07 -1.27
CA ASP A 144 -10.64 -14.94 -2.58
C ASP A 144 -12.18 -14.99 -2.49
N GLY A 145 -12.74 -14.87 -1.27
CA GLY A 145 -14.18 -14.84 -1.04
C GLY A 145 -14.82 -13.54 -1.50
N GLU A 146 -16.16 -13.54 -1.58
CA GLU A 146 -16.93 -12.32 -1.84
C GLU A 146 -16.72 -11.31 -0.70
N LYS A 147 -16.70 -10.03 -1.08
CA LYS A 147 -16.48 -8.91 -0.16
C LYS A 147 -17.52 -7.84 -0.42
N LYS A 148 -18.05 -7.25 0.65
CA LYS A 148 -18.96 -6.10 0.56
C LYS A 148 -18.26 -4.89 1.16
N ILE A 149 -18.03 -3.86 0.35
CA ILE A 149 -17.27 -2.68 0.75
C ILE A 149 -18.06 -1.45 0.34
N LEU A 150 -18.41 -0.60 1.30
CA LEU A 150 -19.14 0.66 1.12
C LEU A 150 -20.41 0.47 0.27
N GLY A 151 -21.16 -0.60 0.57
CA GLY A 151 -22.38 -0.97 -0.12
C GLY A 151 -22.19 -1.62 -1.51
N ARG A 152 -20.96 -1.78 -2.00
CA ARG A 152 -20.64 -2.47 -3.27
C ARG A 152 -20.18 -3.90 -3.04
N VAL A 153 -20.58 -4.80 -3.92
CA VAL A 153 -20.14 -6.21 -3.90
C VAL A 153 -18.95 -6.38 -4.84
N VAL A 154 -17.87 -6.94 -4.32
CA VAL A 154 -16.73 -7.44 -5.08
C VAL A 154 -16.87 -8.97 -5.15
N PRO A 155 -17.01 -9.54 -6.36
CA PRO A 155 -17.25 -10.97 -6.51
C PRO A 155 -16.03 -11.78 -6.07
N ALA A 156 -16.28 -13.02 -5.62
CA ALA A 156 -15.23 -13.98 -5.32
C ALA A 156 -14.38 -14.36 -6.56
N GLY A 157 -13.17 -14.86 -6.34
CA GLY A 157 -12.36 -15.50 -7.39
C GLY A 157 -11.47 -14.56 -8.21
N LEU A 158 -11.38 -13.27 -7.86
CA LEU A 158 -10.58 -12.29 -8.61
C LEU A 158 -9.08 -12.33 -8.25
N GLY A 159 -8.71 -12.87 -7.09
CA GLY A 159 -7.35 -12.90 -6.59
C GLY A 159 -6.70 -11.51 -6.62
N LYS A 160 -5.56 -11.36 -7.33
CA LYS A 160 -4.90 -10.04 -7.48
C LYS A 160 -5.80 -8.96 -8.10
N GLY A 161 -6.80 -9.37 -8.89
CA GLY A 161 -7.75 -8.50 -9.57
C GLY A 161 -8.77 -7.89 -8.62
N ASP A 162 -8.81 -8.33 -7.36
CA ASP A 162 -9.63 -7.72 -6.33
C ASP A 162 -9.42 -6.22 -6.30
N LEU A 163 -8.19 -5.72 -6.37
CA LEU A 163 -7.88 -4.29 -6.29
C LEU A 163 -8.36 -3.46 -7.50
N ASP A 164 -8.84 -4.09 -8.58
CA ASP A 164 -9.28 -3.44 -9.82
C ASP A 164 -10.80 -3.14 -9.87
N ARG A 165 -11.55 -3.45 -8.81
CA ARG A 165 -13.02 -3.36 -8.76
C ARG A 165 -13.63 -2.36 -7.78
#